data_AF-A0A1G1CC91-F1
#
_entry.id   AF-A0A1G1CC91-F1
#
_cell.length_a   1.000
_cell.length_b   1.000
_cell.length_c   1.000
_cell.angle_alpha   90.00
_cell.angle_beta   90.00
_cell.angle_gamma   90.00
#
_symmetry.space_group_name_H-M   'P 1'
#
loop_
_entity.id
_entity.type
_entity.pdbx_description
1 polymer ?
#
loop_
_entity_poly.entity_id
_entity_poly.type
_entity_poly.pdbx_seq_one_letter_code
_entity_poly.pdbx_strand_id
1 'polypeptide(L)' 'MSTIVKAKKDEPVASIIRRFKKIVAAEQILKIAKKKEYYIKPSQLRKEKKKENERQRARERALQQ' A
#
# COMPACT_ATOMS: atom_id res chain seq x y z
N MET A 1 5.55 2.51 -13.42
CA MET A 1 5.81 1.08 -13.17
C MET A 1 4.51 0.34 -13.41
N SER A 2 4.52 -0.67 -14.28
CA SER A 2 3.35 -1.47 -14.64
C SER A 2 3.50 -2.87 -14.06
N THR A 3 2.51 -3.32 -13.30
CA THR A 3 2.50 -4.69 -12.74
C THR A 3 2.03 -5.67 -13.82
N ILE A 4 2.90 -6.58 -14.24
CA ILE A 4 2.60 -7.56 -15.30
C ILE A 4 2.64 -8.97 -14.70
N VAL A 5 1.55 -9.73 -14.84
CA VAL A 5 1.48 -11.14 -14.45
C VAL A 5 1.24 -11.99 -15.69
N LYS A 6 2.21 -12.85 -16.01
CA LYS A 6 2.09 -13.80 -17.11
C LYS A 6 1.35 -15.06 -16.63
N ALA A 7 0.47 -15.58 -17.48
CA ALA A 7 -0.21 -16.85 -17.25
C ALA A 7 0.80 -18.00 -17.37
N LYS A 8 0.65 -19.04 -16.54
CA LYS A 8 1.33 -20.32 -16.74
C LYS A 8 0.44 -21.24 -17.58
N LYS A 9 1.05 -22.23 -18.24
CA LYS A 9 0.31 -23.28 -18.95
C LYS A 9 -0.60 -24.01 -17.95
N ASP A 10 -1.86 -24.22 -18.35
CA ASP A 10 -2.92 -24.90 -17.57
C ASP A 10 -3.28 -24.22 -16.23
N GLU A 11 -3.01 -22.92 -16.08
CA GLU A 11 -3.38 -22.21 -14.86
C GLU A 11 -4.83 -21.67 -14.89
N PRO A 12 -5.64 -21.93 -13.84
CA PRO A 12 -6.96 -21.33 -13.72
C PRO A 12 -6.91 -19.80 -13.65
N VAL A 13 -7.78 -19.13 -14.40
CA VAL A 13 -7.89 -17.65 -14.46
C VAL A 13 -8.01 -17.02 -13.07
N ALA A 14 -8.77 -17.65 -12.17
CA ALA A 14 -8.93 -17.19 -10.79
C ALA A 14 -7.60 -17.11 -10.01
N SER A 15 -6.69 -18.06 -10.24
CA SER A 15 -5.36 -18.06 -9.62
C SER A 15 -4.51 -16.88 -10.10
N ILE A 16 -4.58 -16.58 -11.41
CA ILE A 16 -3.86 -15.46 -12.03
C ILE A 16 -4.34 -14.14 -11.42
N ILE A 17 -5.67 -13.93 -11.33
CA ILE A 17 -6.26 -12.74 -10.71
C ILE A 17 -5.82 -12.61 -9.24
N ARG A 18 -5.79 -13.71 -8.49
CA ARG A 18 -5.37 -13.70 -7.08
C ARG A 18 -3.91 -13.26 -6.94
N ARG A 19 -3.00 -13.78 -7.77
CA ARG A 19 -1.58 -13.36 -7.75
C ARG A 19 -1.43 -11.90 -8.13
N PHE A 20 -2.14 -11.45 -9.17
CA PHE A 20 -2.14 -10.04 -9.56
C PHE A 20 -2.56 -9.13 -8.41
N LYS A 21 -3.70 -9.43 -7.76
CA LYS A 21 -4.17 -8.69 -6.58
C LYS A 21 -3.12 -8.67 -5.46
N LYS A 22 -2.44 -9.80 -5.20
CA LYS A 22 -1.39 -9.88 -4.18
C LYS A 22 -0.21 -8.96 -4.49
N ILE A 23 0.24 -8.89 -5.75
CA ILE A 23 1.34 -8.01 -6.15
C ILE A 23 0.91 -6.55 -6.08
N VAL A 24 -0.28 -6.19 -6.58
CA VAL A 24 -0.84 -4.83 -6.48
C VAL A 24 -0.95 -4.35 -5.03
N ALA A 25 -1.36 -5.25 -4.13
CA ALA A 25 -1.43 -4.96 -2.70
C ALA A 25 -0.05 -4.76 -2.08
N ALA A 26 0.92 -5.63 -2.41
CA ALA A 26 2.30 -5.53 -1.92
C ALA A 26 2.98 -4.22 -2.39
N GLU A 27 2.77 -3.84 -3.65
CA GLU A 27 3.27 -2.59 -4.24
C GLU A 27 2.49 -1.35 -3.77
N GLN A 28 1.40 -1.52 -3.00
CA GLN A 28 0.55 -0.45 -2.48
C GLN A 28 0.08 0.55 -3.55
N ILE A 29 -0.09 0.11 -4.79
CA ILE A 29 -0.36 0.98 -5.96
C ILE A 29 -1.59 1.85 -5.73
N LEU A 30 -2.69 1.26 -5.27
CA LEU A 30 -3.94 1.98 -5.01
C LEU A 30 -3.79 3.03 -3.90
N LYS A 31 -2.98 2.74 -2.87
CA LYS A 31 -2.72 3.68 -1.78
C LYS A 31 -1.89 4.86 -2.25
N ILE A 32 -0.89 4.60 -3.11
CA ILE A 32 -0.07 5.66 -3.71
C ILE A 32 -0.92 6.52 -4.65
N ALA A 33 -1.76 5.91 -5.48
CA ALA A 33 -2.68 6.61 -6.37
C ALA A 33 -3.59 7.56 -5.58
N LYS A 34 -4.26 7.05 -4.53
CA LYS A 34 -5.11 7.86 -3.64
C LYS A 34 -4.34 8.99 -2.94
N LYS A 35 -3.11 8.73 -2.51
CA LYS A 35 -2.26 9.76 -1.87
C LYS A 35 -1.85 10.86 -2.84
N LYS A 36 -1.75 10.55 -4.13
CA LYS A 36 -1.36 11.49 -5.20
C LYS A 36 -2.55 12.07 -5.96
N GLU A 37 -3.77 11.68 -5.60
CA GLU A 37 -5.01 12.10 -6.26
C GLU A 37 -5.17 13.63 -6.24
N TYR A 38 -4.73 14.27 -5.14
CA TYR A 38 -4.75 15.71 -4.96
C TYR A 38 -3.37 16.23 -4.55
N TYR A 39 -3.09 17.49 -4.92
CA TYR A 39 -1.93 18.19 -4.40
C TYR A 39 -2.09 18.45 -2.91
N ILE A 40 -1.05 18.13 -2.13
CA ILE A 40 -0.97 18.40 -0.69
C ILE A 40 0.27 19.26 -0.46
N LYS A 41 0.12 20.37 0.28
CA LYS A 41 1.26 21.23 0.61
C LYS A 41 2.33 20.43 1.36
N PRO A 42 3.63 20.65 1.12
CA PRO A 42 4.70 19.91 1.80
C PRO A 42 4.62 19.98 3.33
N SER A 43 4.17 21.11 3.89
CA SER A 43 3.95 21.28 5.33
C SER A 43 2.88 20.36 5.89
N GLN A 44 1.75 20.21 5.20
CA GLN A 44 0.68 19.28 5.56
C GLN A 44 1.16 17.83 5.47
N LEU A 45 1.91 17.48 4.42
CA LEU A 45 2.49 16.15 4.27
C LEU A 45 3.41 15.77 5.44
N ARG A 46 4.26 16.71 5.89
CA ARG A 46 5.14 16.52 7.06
C ARG A 46 4.33 16.36 8.35
N LYS A 47 3.28 17.16 8.52
CA LYS A 47 2.37 17.09 9.69
C LYS A 47 1.69 15.73 9.78
N GLU A 48 1.12 15.24 8.68
CA GLU A 48 0.47 13.92 8.62
C GLU A 48 1.47 12.78 8.86
N LYS A 49 2.68 12.86 8.30
CA LYS A 49 3.74 11.87 8.55
C LYS A 49 4.15 11.81 10.02
N LYS A 50 4.28 12.95 10.69
CA LYS A 50 4.60 13.01 12.12
C LYS A 50 3.48 12.36 12.95
N LYS A 51 2.22 12.70 12.66
CA LYS A 51 1.04 12.16 13.34
C LYS A 51 0.95 10.64 13.19
N GLU A 52 1.23 10.10 12.01
CA GLU A 52 1.22 8.65 11.77
C GLU A 52 2.32 7.94 12.56
N ASN A 53 3.53 8.50 12.60
CA ASN A 53 4.62 7.94 13.39
C ASN A 53 4.32 7.94 14.90
N GLU A 54 3.68 9.00 15.41
CA GLU A 54 3.25 9.08 16.81
C GLU A 54 2.21 8.01 17.14
N ARG A 55 1.21 7.81 16.26
CA ARG A 55 0.22 6.74 16.40
C ARG A 55 0.86 5.36 16.40
N GLN A 56 1.81 5.13 15.51
CA GLN A 56 2.52 3.85 15.41
C GLN A 56 3.31 3.57 16.70
N ARG A 57 4.06 4.54 17.21
CA ARG A 57 4.78 4.41 18.48
C ARG A 57 3.84 4.17 19.67
N ALA A 58 2.69 4.82 19.69
CA ALA A 58 1.70 4.61 20.76
C ALA A 58 1.16 3.16 20.75
N ARG A 59 0.89 2.61 19.56
CA ARG A 59 0.47 1.21 19.40
C ARG A 59 1.56 0.22 19.81
N GLU A 60 2.81 0.49 19.44
CA GLU A 60 3.96 -0.35 19.83
C GLU A 60 4.13 -0.40 21.35
N ARG A 61 4.01 0.74 22.03
CA ARG A 61 4.07 0.79 23.50
C ARG A 61 2.92 0.03 24.16
N ALA A 62 1.71 0.14 23.61
CA ALA A 62 0.54 -0.57 24.13
C ALA A 62 0.63 -2.10 23.95
N LEU A 63 1.43 -2.59 22.99
CA LEU A 63 1.70 -4.02 22.80
C LEU A 63 2.80 -4.56 23.72
N GLN A 64 3.63 -3.68 24.28
CA GLN A 64 4.77 -4.02 25.15
C GLN A 64 4.41 -3.98 26.65
N GLN A 65 3.22 -3.49 26.99
CA GLN A 65 2.64 -3.52 28.34
C GLN A 65 1.69 -4.71 28.47
#